data_AF-A0A820ANY9-F1
#
_entry.id   AF-A0A820ANY9-F1
#
_cell.length_a   1.000
_cell.length_b   1.000
_cell.length_c   1.000
_cell.angle_alpha   90.00
_cell.angle_beta   90.00
_cell.angle_gamma   90.00
#
_symmetry.space_group_name_H-M   'P 1'
#
loop_
_entity.id
_entity.type
_entity.pdbx_description
1 polymer ?
#
loop_
_entity_poly.entity_id
_entity_poly.type
_entity_poly.pdbx_seq_one_letter_code
_entity_poly.pdbx_strand_id
1 'polypeptide(L)'
;MEKSNGLKIIDLQIGDYMKIIEECIKIGRPCLCQNIHEDIPQTLNPILIKSIRKNHDINSNLILQLGDREIEYNPSFRFYLSTRLSNPRYKPEIYSKINIINFAIKEQGLEEQLLGIVVRKEKPDLENSKDNCIVNISNKHKEKEILEEEFLRLLSETEGSLLENLKVFQALDLSKQSQKDIDETLKINEDLEIKIDLTRENYRLVAQRAAILFFVLQDLTSIDPMYQYSLDAYIQLFILSIEKSPRSLKLNERIEKLNDYHTYAVYKYGCRGLFERHKLLFSFHICTKLMDAENRINHEEYQFFIRANTLTIDRETQFSNPFPTWLNETRWDQMSELIRIPDYRFLRDSFDQFPKDWKEWYTSEEAEKASLPSTIDSLITEFGRMLIIRCLRPDRITHCVLNFVTHNIGSKFVEPPILQLNTILEESNKRSPLIFLLSPGVDPAPKLQQLAEDK
;
A
#
# COMPACT_ATOMS: atom_id res chain seq x y z
N MET A 1 15.50 11.19 -10.13
CA MET A 1 15.22 12.50 -10.77
C MET A 1 16.46 13.39 -10.74
N GLU A 2 16.92 13.89 -9.60
CA GLU A 2 18.03 14.89 -9.55
C GLU A 2 19.47 14.35 -9.59
N LYS A 3 19.68 13.06 -9.89
CA LYS A 3 21.03 12.45 -9.82
C LYS A 3 21.98 13.03 -10.88
N SER A 4 21.49 13.32 -12.08
CA SER A 4 22.25 13.96 -13.17
C SER A 4 22.63 15.40 -12.84
N ASN A 5 21.84 16.08 -12.02
CA ASN A 5 22.04 17.48 -11.62
C ASN A 5 22.99 17.63 -10.42
N GLY A 6 23.57 16.52 -9.94
CA GLY A 6 24.53 16.53 -8.83
C GLY A 6 23.88 16.70 -7.46
N LEU A 7 22.72 16.06 -7.23
CA LEU A 7 22.03 16.06 -5.95
C LEU A 7 22.96 15.73 -4.77
N LYS A 8 23.00 16.63 -3.80
CA LYS A 8 23.70 16.41 -2.53
C LYS A 8 22.71 15.96 -1.46
N ILE A 9 23.02 14.88 -0.78
CA ILE A 9 22.21 14.35 0.33
C ILE A 9 22.87 14.78 1.64
N ILE A 10 22.08 15.32 2.56
CA ILE A 10 22.51 15.76 3.89
C ILE A 10 21.56 15.22 4.96
N ASP A 11 22.08 15.11 6.19
CA ASP A 11 21.32 14.81 7.41
C ASP A 11 21.63 15.93 8.42
N LEU A 12 20.62 16.36 9.19
CA LEU A 12 20.75 17.40 10.22
C LEU A 12 21.68 16.98 11.37
N GLN A 13 21.94 15.69 11.53
CA GLN A 13 22.89 15.17 12.52
C GLN A 13 24.36 15.46 12.15
N ILE A 14 24.66 15.79 10.89
CA ILE A 14 26.03 16.05 10.42
C ILE A 14 26.39 17.50 10.75
N GLY A 15 27.37 17.74 11.62
CA GLY A 15 27.72 19.10 12.10
C GLY A 15 28.03 20.16 11.02
N ASP A 16 28.47 19.76 9.82
CA ASP A 16 28.80 20.66 8.71
C ASP A 16 27.68 20.86 7.67
N TYR A 17 26.43 20.46 7.97
CA TYR A 17 25.31 20.52 7.02
C TYR A 17 25.08 21.93 6.42
N MET A 18 25.26 22.99 7.23
CA MET A 18 25.08 24.37 6.77
C MET A 18 26.08 24.75 5.67
N LYS A 19 27.36 24.42 5.83
CA LYS A 19 28.40 24.73 4.82
C LYS A 19 28.10 24.06 3.49
N ILE A 20 27.64 22.81 3.54
CA ILE A 20 27.25 22.05 2.34
C ILE A 20 26.08 22.73 1.64
N ILE A 21 25.09 23.23 2.39
CA ILE A 21 23.97 23.98 1.82
C ILE A 21 24.45 25.30 1.20
N GLU A 22 25.34 26.05 1.85
CA GLU A 22 25.92 27.30 1.32
C GLU A 22 26.61 27.06 -0.03
N GLU A 23 27.42 25.99 -0.13
CA GLU A 23 28.07 25.60 -1.39
C GLU A 23 27.05 25.23 -2.47
N CYS A 24 25.99 24.49 -2.10
CA CYS A 24 24.94 24.11 -3.04
C CYS A 24 24.16 25.32 -3.56
N ILE A 25 23.91 26.33 -2.71
CA ILE A 25 23.22 27.58 -3.10
C ILE A 25 24.06 28.38 -4.11
N LYS A 26 25.36 28.53 -3.86
CA LYS A 26 26.27 29.27 -4.76
C LYS A 26 26.39 28.59 -6.13
N ILE A 27 26.58 27.26 -6.13
CA ILE A 27 26.78 26.49 -7.36
C ILE A 27 25.45 26.24 -8.09
N GLY A 28 24.31 26.26 -7.38
CA GLY A 28 23.00 25.90 -7.92
C GLY A 28 22.71 24.40 -7.94
N ARG A 29 23.39 23.60 -7.10
CA ARG A 29 23.16 22.15 -7.01
C ARG A 29 21.94 21.84 -6.13
N PRO A 30 21.07 20.89 -6.52
CA PRO A 30 19.96 20.49 -5.68
C PRO A 30 20.46 19.82 -4.39
N CYS A 31 19.78 20.07 -3.27
CA CYS A 31 20.13 19.53 -1.96
C CYS A 31 18.90 18.85 -1.32
N LEU A 32 19.06 17.60 -0.86
CA LEU A 32 18.05 16.83 -0.16
C LEU A 32 18.46 16.62 1.29
N CYS A 33 17.67 17.17 2.21
CA CYS A 33 17.79 16.90 3.63
C CYS A 33 16.90 15.71 4.03
N GLN A 34 17.52 14.65 4.55
CA GLN A 34 16.85 13.42 4.94
C GLN A 34 16.46 13.41 6.42
N ASN A 35 15.43 12.61 6.73
CA ASN A 35 15.00 12.26 8.09
C ASN A 35 14.67 13.46 8.97
N ILE A 36 13.97 14.45 8.41
CA ILE A 36 13.55 15.61 9.18
C ILE A 36 12.44 15.21 10.15
N HIS A 37 12.61 15.63 11.41
CA HIS A 37 11.62 15.49 12.47
C HIS A 37 10.63 16.67 12.46
N GLU A 38 9.68 16.71 13.40
CA GLU A 38 8.68 17.79 13.47
C GLU A 38 9.30 19.16 13.76
N ASP A 39 10.42 19.19 14.48
CA ASP A 39 11.17 20.40 14.80
C ASP A 39 12.22 20.72 13.74
N ILE A 40 11.88 21.64 12.84
CA ILE A 40 12.81 22.15 11.82
C ILE A 40 13.67 23.27 12.42
N PRO A 41 15.02 23.20 12.31
CA PRO A 41 15.91 24.24 12.82
C PRO A 41 15.61 25.62 12.23
N GLN A 42 15.55 26.64 13.09
CA GLN A 42 15.27 28.03 12.66
C GLN A 42 16.34 28.58 11.71
N THR A 43 17.56 28.03 11.72
CA THR A 43 18.65 28.40 10.79
C THR A 43 18.30 28.15 9.33
N LEU A 44 17.32 27.28 9.04
CA LEU A 44 16.86 27.00 7.68
C LEU A 44 15.75 27.97 7.22
N ASN A 45 15.12 28.72 8.13
CA ASN A 45 14.03 29.65 7.79
C ASN A 45 14.35 30.60 6.62
N PRO A 46 15.57 31.21 6.53
CA PRO A 46 15.86 32.12 5.43
C PRO A 46 15.81 31.45 4.05
N ILE A 47 16.15 30.16 3.97
CA ILE A 47 16.09 29.32 2.77
C ILE A 47 14.63 28.96 2.46
N LEU A 48 13.86 28.56 3.49
CA LEU A 48 12.47 28.14 3.34
C LEU A 48 11.56 29.28 2.88
N ILE A 49 11.75 30.48 3.43
CA ILE A 49 10.97 31.68 3.08
C ILE A 49 11.46 32.31 1.77
N LYS A 50 12.59 31.85 1.21
CA LYS A 50 13.26 32.46 0.05
C LYS A 50 13.49 33.96 0.26
N SER A 51 14.21 34.30 1.33
CA SER A 51 14.59 35.69 1.69
C SER A 51 15.62 36.31 0.73
N ILE A 52 15.29 36.31 -0.57
CA ILE A 52 16.16 36.71 -1.66
C ILE A 52 16.02 38.21 -1.89
N ARG A 53 17.16 38.90 -1.97
CA ARG A 53 17.25 40.32 -2.33
C ARG A 53 17.97 40.46 -3.67
N LYS A 54 17.54 41.40 -4.49
CA LYS A 54 18.31 41.80 -5.68
C LYS A 54 19.34 42.82 -5.24
N ASN A 55 20.61 42.60 -5.57
CA ASN A 55 21.61 43.62 -5.32
C ASN A 55 21.44 44.76 -6.35
N HIS A 56 21.41 46.01 -5.88
CA HIS A 56 21.18 47.16 -6.75
C HIS A 56 22.44 47.62 -7.51
N ASP A 57 23.62 47.15 -7.09
CA ASP A 57 24.89 47.55 -7.69
C ASP A 57 25.44 46.48 -8.65
N ILE A 58 25.24 46.75 -9.94
CA ILE A 58 26.15 46.45 -11.07
C ILE A 58 26.07 45.06 -11.73
N ASN A 59 25.47 44.04 -11.13
CA ASN A 59 24.98 42.86 -11.87
C ASN A 59 23.76 42.33 -11.12
N SER A 60 22.71 41.94 -11.84
CA SER A 60 21.42 41.46 -11.32
C SER A 60 21.51 40.11 -10.59
N ASN A 61 22.51 39.94 -9.73
CA ASN A 61 22.74 38.75 -8.93
C ASN A 61 21.78 38.77 -7.74
N LEU A 62 21.13 37.63 -7.54
CA LEU A 62 20.25 37.41 -6.40
C LEU A 62 21.11 37.05 -5.19
N ILE A 63 20.82 37.62 -4.03
CA ILE A 63 21.54 37.37 -2.78
C ILE A 63 20.54 36.82 -1.77
N LEU A 64 20.92 35.75 -1.07
CA LEU A 64 20.19 35.18 0.05
C LEU A 64 20.92 35.53 1.35
N GLN A 65 20.20 36.11 2.32
CA GLN A 65 20.74 36.37 3.64
C GLN A 65 20.56 35.15 4.54
N LEU A 66 21.65 34.47 4.90
CA LEU A 66 21.65 33.29 5.77
C LEU A 66 22.28 33.64 7.12
N GLY A 67 21.45 34.04 8.08
CA GLY A 67 21.93 34.61 9.35
C GLY A 67 22.67 35.94 9.09
N ASP A 68 23.94 36.01 9.51
CA ASP A 68 24.79 37.19 9.33
C ASP A 68 25.57 37.19 8.00
N ARG A 69 25.42 36.15 7.17
CA ARG A 69 26.17 35.99 5.92
C ARG A 69 25.28 36.24 4.70
N GLU A 70 25.81 36.99 3.75
CA GLU A 70 25.21 37.18 2.43
C GLU A 70 25.81 36.18 1.44
N ILE A 71 24.95 35.43 0.76
CA ILE A 71 25.34 34.35 -0.15
C ILE A 71 24.73 34.62 -1.53
N GLU A 72 25.54 34.49 -2.58
CA GLU A 72 25.03 34.54 -3.95
C GLU A 72 24.08 33.37 -4.22
N TYR A 73 22.86 33.70 -4.64
CA TYR A 73 21.77 32.76 -4.86
C TYR A 73 21.66 32.40 -6.35
N ASN A 74 21.85 31.13 -6.66
CA ASN A 74 21.64 30.61 -8.01
C ASN A 74 20.16 30.18 -8.21
N PRO A 75 19.45 30.69 -9.24
CA PRO A 75 18.05 30.31 -9.53
C PRO A 75 17.79 28.82 -9.76
N SER A 76 18.81 28.07 -10.20
CA SER A 76 18.71 26.62 -10.43
C SER A 76 18.71 25.80 -9.14
N PHE A 77 19.03 26.40 -7.99
CA PHE A 77 19.00 25.72 -6.70
C PHE A 77 17.59 25.22 -6.36
N ARG A 78 17.53 23.99 -5.84
CA ARG A 78 16.31 23.35 -5.32
C ARG A 78 16.63 22.68 -3.99
N PHE A 79 15.79 22.92 -2.99
CA PHE A 79 15.95 22.34 -1.66
C PHE A 79 14.77 21.41 -1.38
N TYR A 80 15.10 20.14 -1.07
CA TYR A 80 14.13 19.10 -0.78
C TYR A 80 14.26 18.67 0.67
N LEU A 81 13.11 18.49 1.32
CA LEU A 81 13.00 17.97 2.67
C LEU A 81 12.29 16.62 2.60
N SER A 82 12.81 15.61 3.31
CA SER A 82 12.15 14.32 3.43
C SER A 82 12.06 13.88 4.88
N THR A 83 10.95 13.25 5.23
CA THR A 83 10.68 12.68 6.55
C THR A 83 10.21 11.24 6.39
N ARG A 84 10.53 10.40 7.37
CA ARG A 84 10.04 9.02 7.47
C ARG A 84 8.82 8.90 8.38
N LEU A 85 8.40 9.99 9.02
CA LEU A 85 7.23 10.00 9.88
C LEU A 85 5.98 9.87 9.01
N SER A 86 5.10 8.91 9.34
CA SER A 86 3.87 8.68 8.56
C SER A 86 2.90 9.85 8.68
N ASN A 87 2.77 10.45 9.87
CA ASN A 87 1.87 11.57 10.15
C ASN A 87 2.56 12.64 11.03
N PRO A 88 3.50 13.41 10.47
CA PRO A 88 4.18 14.48 11.20
C PRO A 88 3.23 15.66 11.46
N ARG A 89 3.26 16.20 12.68
CA ARG A 89 2.48 17.38 13.09
C ARG A 89 3.34 18.62 13.03
N TYR A 90 3.38 19.27 11.87
CA TYR A 90 4.07 20.55 11.73
C TYR A 90 3.24 21.71 12.28
N LYS A 91 3.90 22.78 12.71
CA LYS A 91 3.23 24.04 13.10
C LYS A 91 2.66 24.74 11.85
N PRO A 92 1.56 25.51 11.95
CA PRO A 92 1.00 26.28 10.82
C PRO A 92 2.03 27.16 10.09
N GLU A 93 3.01 27.69 10.81
CA GLU A 93 4.12 28.46 10.25
C GLU A 93 4.98 27.70 9.25
N ILE A 94 5.05 26.37 9.33
CA ILE A 94 5.81 25.55 8.37
C ILE A 94 4.96 25.38 7.11
N TYR A 95 3.67 25.10 7.24
CA TYR A 95 2.75 24.95 6.10
C TYR A 95 2.64 26.21 5.23
N SER A 96 2.87 27.40 5.79
CA SER A 96 2.90 28.65 5.01
C SER A 96 4.21 28.87 4.24
N LYS A 97 5.30 28.20 4.64
CA LYS A 97 6.65 28.38 4.08
C LYS A 97 7.00 27.31 3.05
N ILE A 98 6.50 26.08 3.22
CA ILE A 98 6.85 24.93 2.39
C ILE A 98 5.62 24.25 1.79
N ASN A 99 5.79 23.70 0.59
CA ASN A 99 4.81 22.81 -0.01
C ASN A 99 5.09 21.38 0.47
N ILE A 100 4.09 20.74 1.07
CA ILE A 100 4.21 19.37 1.57
C ILE A 100 3.58 18.42 0.56
N ILE A 101 4.34 17.39 0.17
CA ILE A 101 3.90 16.34 -0.74
C ILE A 101 3.77 15.06 0.09
N ASN A 102 2.60 14.43 0.02
CA ASN A 102 2.37 13.16 0.70
C ASN A 102 2.82 11.99 -0.17
N PHE A 103 3.84 11.26 0.29
CA PHE A 103 4.33 10.03 -0.34
C PHE A 103 3.74 8.76 0.29
N ALA A 104 2.75 8.87 1.18
CA ALA A 104 2.05 7.72 1.72
C ALA A 104 1.41 6.92 0.60
N ILE A 105 1.74 5.63 0.56
CA ILE A 105 1.22 4.70 -0.43
C ILE A 105 -0.26 4.47 -0.15
N LYS A 106 -1.10 4.74 -1.15
CA LYS A 106 -2.53 4.39 -1.12
C LYS A 106 -2.75 3.08 -1.85
N GLU A 107 -3.79 2.36 -1.43
CA GLU A 107 -4.13 1.05 -2.01
C GLU A 107 -4.33 1.09 -3.52
N GLN A 108 -5.17 2.02 -4.00
CA GLN A 108 -5.41 2.22 -5.43
C GLN A 108 -4.13 2.57 -6.21
N GLY A 109 -3.23 3.35 -5.61
CA GLY A 109 -1.97 3.73 -6.26
C GLY A 109 -1.00 2.56 -6.37
N LEU A 110 -0.94 1.72 -5.34
CA LEU A 110 -0.14 0.49 -5.37
C LEU A 110 -0.75 -0.55 -6.31
N GLU A 111 -2.07 -0.69 -6.34
CA GLU A 111 -2.78 -1.57 -7.27
C GLU A 111 -2.41 -1.24 -8.73
N GLU A 112 -2.47 0.04 -9.14
CA GLU A 112 -2.11 0.42 -10.51
C GLU A 112 -0.62 0.16 -10.81
N GLN A 113 0.26 0.39 -9.83
CA GLN A 113 1.68 0.09 -9.97
C GLN A 113 1.91 -1.43 -10.16
N LEU A 114 1.26 -2.26 -9.35
CA LEU A 114 1.36 -3.72 -9.43
C LEU A 114 0.72 -4.25 -10.72
N LEU A 115 -0.37 -3.64 -11.20
CA LEU A 115 -0.98 -3.97 -12.48
C LEU A 115 0.01 -3.78 -13.64
N GLY A 116 0.70 -2.63 -13.68
CA GLY A 116 1.77 -2.40 -14.65
C GLY A 116 2.87 -3.47 -14.60
N ILE A 117 3.27 -3.90 -13.39
CA ILE A 117 4.29 -4.94 -13.21
C ILE A 117 3.81 -6.31 -13.74
N VAL A 118 2.59 -6.72 -13.43
CA VAL A 118 2.02 -7.99 -13.92
C VAL A 118 1.95 -7.97 -15.45
N VAL A 119 1.36 -6.93 -16.02
CA VAL A 119 1.18 -6.80 -17.47
C VAL A 119 2.54 -6.80 -18.17
N ARG A 120 3.52 -6.05 -17.67
CA ARG A 120 4.88 -6.03 -18.22
C ARG A 120 5.55 -7.40 -18.25
N LYS A 121 5.28 -8.25 -17.26
CA LYS A 121 5.87 -9.59 -17.16
C LYS A 121 5.10 -10.64 -17.98
N GLU A 122 3.77 -10.55 -18.02
CA GLU A 122 2.92 -11.52 -18.74
C GLU A 122 2.76 -11.19 -20.24
N LYS A 123 2.64 -9.91 -20.58
CA LYS A 123 2.45 -9.39 -21.94
C LYS A 123 3.32 -8.15 -22.17
N PRO A 124 4.66 -8.34 -22.33
CA PRO A 124 5.58 -7.23 -22.51
C PRO A 124 5.27 -6.40 -23.76
N ASP A 125 4.77 -7.01 -24.84
CA ASP A 125 4.41 -6.31 -26.07
C ASP A 125 3.29 -5.29 -25.85
N LEU A 126 2.34 -5.60 -24.96
CA LEU A 126 1.23 -4.72 -24.63
C LEU A 126 1.70 -3.51 -23.83
N GLU A 127 2.62 -3.73 -22.88
CA GLU A 127 3.21 -2.65 -22.08
C GLU A 127 4.10 -1.74 -22.95
N ASN A 128 4.94 -2.31 -23.81
CA ASN A 128 5.76 -1.53 -24.76
C ASN A 128 4.87 -0.72 -25.71
N SER A 129 3.73 -1.29 -26.14
CA SER A 129 2.76 -0.57 -26.97
C SER A 129 2.12 0.59 -26.20
N LYS A 130 1.84 0.42 -24.90
CA LYS A 130 1.35 1.50 -24.04
C LYS A 130 2.39 2.62 -23.88
N ASP A 131 3.62 2.27 -23.54
CA ASP A 131 4.72 3.23 -23.38
C ASP A 131 4.94 4.04 -24.66
N ASN A 132 4.93 3.37 -25.82
CA ASN A 132 5.03 4.04 -27.13
C ASN A 132 3.81 4.92 -27.42
N CYS A 133 2.60 4.48 -27.06
CA CYS A 133 1.38 5.26 -27.24
C CYS A 133 1.43 6.56 -26.43
N ILE A 134 1.84 6.50 -25.15
CA ILE A 134 1.99 7.66 -24.27
C ILE A 134 3.03 8.65 -24.84
N VAL A 135 4.19 8.14 -25.28
CA VAL A 135 5.23 8.99 -25.89
C VAL A 135 4.72 9.64 -27.17
N ASN A 136 3.99 8.91 -28.01
CA ASN A 136 3.41 9.44 -29.25
C ASN A 136 2.36 10.50 -28.98
N ILE A 137 1.44 10.27 -28.02
CA ILE A 137 0.44 11.25 -27.60
C ILE A 137 1.12 12.52 -27.07
N SER A 138 2.10 12.39 -26.19
CA SER A 138 2.85 13.53 -25.64
C SER A 138 3.57 14.32 -26.73
N ASN A 139 4.23 13.63 -27.67
CA ASN A 139 4.90 14.28 -28.81
C ASN A 139 3.89 15.01 -29.72
N LYS A 140 2.71 14.42 -29.96
CA LYS A 140 1.66 15.02 -30.78
C LYS A 140 1.01 16.23 -30.12
N HIS A 141 0.81 16.21 -28.80
CA HIS A 141 0.40 17.41 -28.05
C HIS A 141 1.43 18.53 -28.15
N LYS A 142 2.72 18.20 -28.02
CA LYS A 142 3.78 19.18 -28.16
C LYS A 142 3.84 19.77 -29.58
N GLU A 143 3.66 18.94 -30.60
CA GLU A 143 3.58 19.39 -32.00
C GLU A 143 2.40 20.34 -32.22
N LYS A 144 1.24 20.04 -31.58
CA LYS A 144 0.07 20.92 -31.59
C LYS A 144 0.35 22.27 -30.92
N GLU A 145 0.97 22.28 -29.74
CA GLU A 145 1.34 23.53 -29.03
C GLU A 145 2.30 24.38 -29.87
N ILE A 146 3.33 23.77 -30.46
CA ILE A 146 4.29 24.48 -31.32
C ILE A 146 3.59 25.09 -32.54
N LEU A 147 2.67 24.34 -33.15
CA LEU A 147 1.91 24.80 -34.32
C LEU A 147 0.96 25.96 -33.94
N GLU A 148 0.35 25.93 -32.76
CA GLU A 148 -0.47 27.02 -32.21
C GLU A 148 0.38 28.27 -31.88
N GLU A 149 1.56 28.10 -31.28
CA GLU A 149 2.50 29.20 -31.02
C GLU A 149 3.02 29.83 -32.32
N GLU A 150 3.37 29.01 -33.32
CA GLU A 150 3.81 29.50 -34.62
C GLU A 150 2.69 30.27 -35.34
N PHE A 151 1.45 29.78 -35.24
CA PHE A 151 0.27 30.47 -35.74
C PHE A 151 0.07 31.84 -35.06
N LEU A 152 0.14 31.91 -33.72
CA LEU A 152 0.04 33.16 -32.97
C LEU A 152 1.18 34.13 -33.31
N ARG A 153 2.40 33.62 -33.46
CA ARG A 153 3.56 34.42 -33.86
C ARG A 153 3.32 35.04 -35.23
N LEU A 154 2.91 34.24 -36.22
CA LEU A 154 2.63 34.72 -37.58
C LEU A 154 1.57 35.81 -37.60
N LEU A 155 0.51 35.69 -36.78
CA LEU A 155 -0.52 36.73 -36.62
C LEU A 155 0.03 38.01 -35.97
N SER A 156 0.92 37.87 -34.97
CA SER A 156 1.52 39.01 -34.27
C SER A 156 2.56 39.77 -35.09
N GLU A 157 3.29 39.08 -35.97
CA GLU A 157 4.31 39.66 -36.84
C GLU A 157 3.70 40.35 -38.07
N THR A 158 2.47 39.98 -38.46
CA THR A 158 1.75 40.66 -39.54
C THR A 158 1.20 42.02 -39.11
N GLU A 159 1.92 43.08 -39.44
CA GLU A 159 1.40 44.45 -39.44
C GLU A 159 0.74 44.75 -40.80
N GLY A 160 -0.60 44.76 -40.89
CA GLY A 160 -1.34 45.13 -42.11
C GLY A 160 -2.64 44.35 -42.34
N SER A 161 -3.27 44.54 -43.52
CA SER A 161 -4.49 43.81 -43.92
C SER A 161 -4.20 42.34 -44.18
N LEU A 162 -4.78 41.45 -43.36
CA LEU A 162 -4.64 39.98 -43.44
C LEU A 162 -5.02 39.39 -44.81
N LEU A 163 -5.85 40.09 -45.60
CA LEU A 163 -6.29 39.64 -46.93
C LEU A 163 -5.23 39.82 -48.02
N GLU A 164 -4.26 40.72 -47.83
CA GLU A 164 -3.28 41.05 -48.88
C GLU A 164 -2.04 40.15 -48.83
N ASN A 165 -1.84 39.44 -47.72
CA ASN A 165 -0.62 38.67 -47.47
C ASN A 165 -0.81 37.19 -47.85
N LEU A 166 -0.67 36.90 -49.16
CA LEU A 166 -0.79 35.54 -49.73
C LEU A 166 0.03 34.47 -48.99
N LYS A 167 1.18 34.83 -48.43
CA LYS A 167 2.04 33.92 -47.66
C LYS A 167 1.40 33.47 -46.35
N VAL A 168 0.70 34.39 -45.67
CA VAL A 168 0.02 34.14 -44.40
C VAL A 168 -1.19 33.25 -44.63
N PHE A 169 -1.93 33.49 -45.72
CA PHE A 169 -3.07 32.65 -46.12
C PHE A 169 -2.64 31.22 -46.45
N GLN A 170 -1.55 31.03 -47.20
CA GLN A 170 -1.00 29.70 -47.50
C GLN A 170 -0.48 28.99 -46.25
N ALA A 171 0.20 29.70 -45.35
CA ALA A 171 0.63 29.15 -44.06
C ALA A 171 -0.56 28.77 -43.17
N LEU A 172 -1.65 29.54 -43.21
CA LEU A 172 -2.91 29.28 -42.51
C LEU A 172 -3.57 27.98 -42.99
N ASP A 173 -3.68 27.80 -44.31
CA ASP A 173 -4.29 26.58 -44.87
C ASP A 173 -3.45 25.33 -44.58
N LEU A 174 -2.12 25.42 -44.66
CA LEU A 174 -1.21 24.32 -44.32
C LEU A 174 -1.24 23.99 -42.82
N SER A 175 -1.26 25.01 -41.96
CA SER A 175 -1.38 24.88 -40.50
C SER A 175 -2.72 24.22 -40.13
N LYS A 176 -3.82 24.65 -40.76
CA LYS A 176 -5.15 24.07 -40.54
C LYS A 176 -5.27 22.61 -41.01
N GLN A 177 -4.62 22.25 -42.13
CA GLN A 177 -4.55 20.86 -42.57
C GLN A 177 -3.73 20.00 -41.61
N SER A 178 -2.55 20.48 -41.21
CA SER A 178 -1.67 19.78 -40.26
C SER A 178 -2.36 19.60 -38.90
N GLN A 179 -3.10 20.61 -38.42
CA GLN A 179 -3.87 20.52 -37.18
C GLN A 179 -4.97 19.45 -37.26
N LYS A 180 -5.68 19.33 -38.40
CA LYS A 180 -6.66 18.25 -38.60
C LYS A 180 -6.01 16.87 -38.57
N ASP A 181 -4.87 16.71 -39.25
CA ASP A 181 -4.15 15.42 -39.29
C ASP A 181 -3.66 15.02 -37.88
N ILE A 182 -3.18 15.99 -37.10
CA ILE A 182 -2.79 15.80 -35.69
C ILE A 182 -4.00 15.38 -34.85
N ASP A 183 -5.13 16.07 -34.98
CA ASP A 183 -6.35 15.76 -34.21
C ASP A 183 -6.93 14.38 -34.58
N GLU A 184 -6.90 13.97 -35.86
CA GLU A 184 -7.31 12.63 -36.27
C GLU A 184 -6.37 11.55 -35.73
N THR A 185 -5.06 11.79 -35.78
CA THR A 185 -4.05 10.86 -35.23
C THR A 185 -4.17 10.74 -33.71
N LEU A 186 -4.45 11.84 -33.00
CA LEU A 186 -4.69 11.85 -31.56
C LEU A 186 -5.90 10.98 -31.20
N LYS A 187 -7.03 11.14 -31.91
CA LYS A 187 -8.22 10.30 -31.70
C LYS A 187 -7.95 8.81 -31.90
N ILE A 188 -7.19 8.44 -32.93
CA ILE A 188 -6.82 7.03 -33.17
C ILE A 188 -5.97 6.50 -32.01
N ASN A 189 -5.01 7.29 -31.50
CA ASN A 189 -4.17 6.90 -30.38
C ASN A 189 -4.97 6.79 -29.07
N GLU A 190 -5.91 7.70 -28.82
CA GLU A 190 -6.83 7.64 -27.67
C GLU A 190 -7.69 6.36 -27.71
N ASP A 191 -8.25 6.00 -28.87
CA ASP A 191 -9.00 4.76 -29.05
C ASP A 191 -8.14 3.51 -28.85
N LEU A 192 -6.86 3.57 -29.26
CA LEU A 192 -5.90 2.49 -29.03
C LEU A 192 -5.53 2.38 -27.54
N GLU A 193 -5.33 3.50 -26.86
CA GLU A 193 -5.06 3.56 -25.42
C GLU A 193 -6.19 2.88 -24.64
N ILE A 194 -7.45 3.21 -24.95
CA ILE A 194 -8.62 2.59 -24.32
C ILE A 194 -8.61 1.07 -24.53
N LYS A 195 -8.32 0.58 -25.74
CA LYS A 195 -8.24 -0.87 -26.02
C LYS A 195 -7.12 -1.56 -25.26
N ILE A 196 -5.97 -0.89 -25.14
CA ILE A 196 -4.83 -1.39 -24.36
C ILE A 196 -5.23 -1.47 -22.90
N ASP A 197 -5.85 -0.43 -22.34
CA ASP A 197 -6.27 -0.41 -20.95
C ASP A 197 -7.33 -1.46 -20.64
N LEU A 198 -8.35 -1.63 -21.50
CA LEU A 198 -9.31 -2.74 -21.38
C LEU A 198 -8.64 -4.11 -21.35
N THR A 199 -7.52 -4.27 -22.07
CA THR A 199 -6.77 -5.53 -22.04
C THR A 199 -5.96 -5.68 -20.74
N ARG A 200 -5.46 -4.58 -20.16
CA ARG A 200 -4.77 -4.55 -18.86
C ARG A 200 -5.71 -4.89 -17.72
N GLU A 201 -6.95 -4.39 -17.77
CA GLU A 201 -8.00 -4.62 -16.76
C GLU A 201 -8.21 -6.10 -16.43
N ASN A 202 -8.00 -7.00 -17.40
CA ASN A 202 -8.07 -8.44 -17.19
C ASN A 202 -7.15 -8.96 -16.07
N TYR A 203 -6.04 -8.28 -15.79
CA TYR A 203 -5.10 -8.65 -14.72
C TYR A 203 -5.30 -7.87 -13.42
N ARG A 204 -6.29 -6.96 -13.35
CA ARG A 204 -6.55 -6.11 -12.18
C ARG A 204 -6.78 -6.92 -10.90
N LEU A 205 -7.47 -8.05 -11.00
CA LEU A 205 -7.72 -8.93 -9.84
C LEU A 205 -6.43 -9.44 -9.18
N VAL A 206 -5.36 -9.67 -9.96
CA VAL A 206 -4.05 -10.06 -9.41
C VAL A 206 -3.41 -8.89 -8.66
N ALA A 207 -3.48 -7.70 -9.24
CA ALA A 207 -2.93 -6.49 -8.66
C ALA A 207 -3.66 -6.07 -7.38
N GLN A 208 -5.00 -6.14 -7.37
CA GLN A 208 -5.83 -5.84 -6.21
C GLN A 208 -5.50 -6.78 -5.06
N ARG A 209 -5.44 -8.09 -5.32
CA ARG A 209 -5.10 -9.08 -4.30
C ARG A 209 -3.69 -8.87 -3.74
N ALA A 210 -2.72 -8.56 -4.61
CA ALA A 210 -1.36 -8.24 -4.18
C ALA A 210 -1.32 -6.94 -3.33
N ALA A 211 -2.03 -5.88 -3.74
CA ALA A 211 -2.12 -4.66 -2.95
C ALA A 211 -2.65 -4.93 -1.53
N ILE A 212 -3.75 -5.67 -1.40
CA ILE A 212 -4.32 -6.06 -0.09
C ILE A 212 -3.26 -6.80 0.75
N LEU A 213 -2.56 -7.78 0.17
CA LEU A 213 -1.53 -8.55 0.87
C LEU A 213 -0.35 -7.67 1.36
N PHE A 214 0.01 -6.63 0.63
CA PHE A 214 1.01 -5.66 1.08
C PHE A 214 0.52 -4.88 2.30
N PHE A 215 -0.72 -4.39 2.29
CA PHE A 215 -1.25 -3.67 3.45
C PHE A 215 -1.43 -4.58 4.67
N VAL A 216 -1.78 -5.85 4.47
CA VAL A 216 -1.76 -6.86 5.55
C VAL A 216 -0.37 -6.96 6.18
N LEU A 217 0.71 -6.98 5.40
CA LEU A 217 2.08 -6.96 5.93
C LEU A 217 2.39 -5.65 6.66
N GLN A 218 1.96 -4.51 6.11
CA GLN A 218 2.21 -3.20 6.70
C GLN A 218 1.49 -3.01 8.05
N ASP A 219 0.26 -3.52 8.17
CA ASP A 219 -0.54 -3.52 9.39
C ASP A 219 0.17 -4.21 10.56
N LEU A 220 1.02 -5.22 10.29
CA LEU A 220 1.77 -5.93 11.33
C LEU A 220 2.73 -5.03 12.11
N THR A 221 3.17 -3.91 11.51
CA THR A 221 4.02 -2.91 12.19
C THR A 221 3.33 -2.34 13.43
N SER A 222 1.99 -2.31 13.45
CA SER A 222 1.21 -1.86 14.61
C SER A 222 1.27 -2.82 15.80
N ILE A 223 1.55 -4.11 15.55
CA ILE A 223 1.66 -5.15 16.58
C ILE A 223 3.06 -5.10 17.19
N ASP A 224 4.09 -5.10 16.35
CA ASP A 224 5.48 -5.06 16.78
C ASP A 224 6.30 -4.21 15.79
N PRO A 225 7.06 -3.20 16.26
CA PRO A 225 7.90 -2.37 15.39
C PRO A 225 8.93 -3.14 14.57
N MET A 226 9.26 -4.39 14.95
CA MET A 226 10.17 -5.25 14.19
C MET A 226 9.57 -5.75 12.87
N TYR A 227 8.24 -5.71 12.71
CA TYR A 227 7.54 -6.22 11.54
C TYR A 227 7.45 -5.20 10.42
N GLN A 228 8.61 -4.74 9.94
CA GLN A 228 8.72 -3.76 8.86
C GLN A 228 9.10 -4.43 7.54
N TYR A 229 8.31 -4.14 6.51
CA TYR A 229 8.52 -4.65 5.17
C TYR A 229 8.64 -3.48 4.20
N SER A 230 9.75 -3.40 3.46
CA SER A 230 9.91 -2.39 2.41
C SER A 230 9.06 -2.74 1.19
N LEU A 231 8.48 -1.73 0.54
CA LEU A 231 7.78 -1.90 -0.72
C LEU A 231 8.68 -2.53 -1.80
N ASP A 232 9.96 -2.13 -1.87
CA ASP A 232 10.91 -2.67 -2.85
C ASP A 232 11.08 -4.19 -2.72
N ALA A 233 11.24 -4.70 -1.50
CA ALA A 233 11.33 -6.14 -1.24
C ALA A 233 10.02 -6.87 -1.60
N TYR A 234 8.87 -6.24 -1.31
CA TYR A 234 7.57 -6.79 -1.69
C TYR A 234 7.39 -6.86 -3.21
N ILE A 235 7.76 -5.82 -3.96
CA ILE A 235 7.74 -5.81 -5.42
C ILE A 235 8.65 -6.90 -6.00
N GLN A 236 9.84 -7.09 -5.42
CA GLN A 236 10.74 -8.19 -5.83
C GLN A 236 10.10 -9.55 -5.60
N LEU A 237 9.49 -9.77 -4.44
CA LEU A 237 8.75 -11.00 -4.13
C LEU A 237 7.60 -11.22 -5.12
N PHE A 238 6.88 -10.16 -5.50
CA PHE A 238 5.80 -10.23 -6.47
C PHE A 238 6.30 -10.62 -7.86
N ILE A 239 7.40 -10.02 -8.33
CA ILE A 239 8.05 -10.38 -9.60
C ILE A 239 8.48 -11.85 -9.59
N LEU A 240 9.13 -12.29 -8.52
CA LEU A 240 9.54 -13.70 -8.35
C LEU A 240 8.33 -14.65 -8.33
N SER A 241 7.20 -14.21 -7.77
CA SER A 241 5.95 -14.97 -7.74
C SER A 241 5.36 -15.15 -9.14
N ILE A 242 5.40 -14.11 -9.97
CA ILE A 242 4.94 -14.19 -11.36
C ILE A 242 5.83 -15.17 -12.16
N GLU A 243 7.15 -15.12 -11.95
CA GLU A 243 8.11 -15.97 -12.66
C GLU A 243 8.03 -17.45 -12.26
N LYS A 244 7.92 -17.75 -10.95
CA LYS A 244 7.92 -19.13 -10.43
C LYS A 244 6.54 -19.81 -10.46
N SER A 245 5.46 -19.04 -10.57
CA SER A 245 4.09 -19.60 -10.57
C SER A 245 3.81 -20.46 -11.82
N PRO A 246 3.01 -21.54 -11.71
CA PRO A 246 2.71 -22.41 -12.84
C PRO A 246 1.94 -21.67 -13.95
N ARG A 247 2.43 -21.77 -15.20
CA ARG A 247 1.81 -21.14 -16.37
C ARG A 247 0.52 -21.87 -16.78
N SER A 248 -0.44 -21.12 -17.32
CA SER A 248 -1.64 -21.67 -17.99
C SER A 248 -1.91 -20.92 -19.29
N LEU A 249 -2.55 -21.58 -20.25
CA LEU A 249 -2.97 -20.98 -21.52
C LEU A 249 -4.25 -20.15 -21.36
N LYS A 250 -5.11 -20.52 -20.40
CA LYS A 250 -6.31 -19.75 -20.09
C LYS A 250 -5.99 -18.65 -19.07
N LEU A 251 -6.43 -17.43 -19.39
CA LEU A 251 -6.21 -16.25 -18.56
C LEU A 251 -6.77 -16.43 -17.14
N ASN A 252 -8.01 -16.88 -16.99
CA ASN A 252 -8.65 -17.05 -15.68
C ASN A 252 -7.89 -18.06 -14.80
N GLU A 253 -7.52 -19.22 -15.36
CA GLU A 253 -6.73 -20.22 -14.63
C GLU A 253 -5.31 -19.69 -14.30
N ARG A 254 -4.73 -18.83 -15.14
CA ARG A 254 -3.44 -18.18 -14.85
C ARG A 254 -3.58 -17.19 -13.68
N ILE A 255 -4.66 -16.40 -13.64
CA ILE A 255 -4.95 -15.44 -12.56
C ILE A 255 -5.10 -16.18 -11.23
N GLU A 256 -5.88 -17.27 -11.19
CA GLU A 256 -6.04 -18.09 -9.98
C GLU A 256 -4.70 -18.64 -9.48
N LYS A 257 -3.91 -19.25 -10.38
CA LYS A 257 -2.58 -19.79 -10.03
C LYS A 257 -1.60 -18.71 -9.55
N LEU A 258 -1.64 -17.52 -10.15
CA LEU A 258 -0.84 -16.38 -9.72
C LEU A 258 -1.22 -15.95 -8.31
N ASN A 259 -2.52 -15.78 -8.07
CA ASN A 259 -3.09 -15.39 -6.80
C ASN A 259 -2.76 -16.40 -5.70
N ASP A 260 -2.94 -17.69 -5.95
CA ASP A 260 -2.67 -18.75 -4.98
C ASP A 260 -1.19 -18.86 -4.65
N TYR A 261 -0.32 -18.78 -5.66
CA TYR A 261 1.12 -18.83 -5.47
C TYR A 261 1.60 -17.61 -4.69
N HIS A 262 1.18 -16.41 -5.11
CA HIS A 262 1.62 -15.17 -4.48
C HIS A 262 1.09 -15.03 -3.04
N THR A 263 -0.16 -15.41 -2.78
CA THR A 263 -0.73 -15.41 -1.41
C THR A 263 0.11 -16.29 -0.48
N TYR A 264 0.51 -17.49 -0.93
CA TYR A 264 1.37 -18.37 -0.14
C TYR A 264 2.80 -17.86 -0.02
N ALA A 265 3.36 -17.24 -1.07
CA ALA A 265 4.68 -16.63 -1.03
C ALA A 265 4.74 -15.48 -0.01
N VAL A 266 3.71 -14.63 0.05
CA VAL A 266 3.59 -13.57 1.06
C VAL A 266 3.47 -14.14 2.47
N TYR A 267 2.63 -15.17 2.65
CA TYR A 267 2.52 -15.86 3.93
C TYR A 267 3.88 -16.41 4.40
N LYS A 268 4.59 -17.14 3.53
CA LYS A 268 5.92 -17.67 3.83
C LYS A 268 6.93 -16.56 4.13
N TYR A 269 6.89 -15.47 3.37
CA TYR A 269 7.77 -14.33 3.56
C TYR A 269 7.54 -13.64 4.93
N GLY A 270 6.28 -13.39 5.29
CA GLY A 270 5.92 -12.84 6.61
C GLY A 270 6.29 -13.78 7.75
N CYS A 271 5.97 -15.07 7.65
CA CYS A 271 6.25 -16.06 8.69
C CYS A 271 7.75 -16.25 9.02
N ARG A 272 8.66 -15.83 8.13
CA ARG A 272 10.11 -15.85 8.41
C ARG A 272 10.53 -14.86 9.49
N GLY A 273 9.88 -13.69 9.55
CA GLY A 273 10.19 -12.62 10.50
C GLY A 273 9.27 -12.59 11.72
N LEU A 274 8.14 -13.29 11.68
CA LEU A 274 7.14 -13.29 12.74
C LEU A 274 7.49 -14.25 13.89
N PHE A 275 7.27 -13.80 15.12
CA PHE A 275 7.18 -14.67 16.29
C PHE A 275 6.04 -15.67 16.15
N GLU A 276 6.23 -16.87 16.71
CA GLU A 276 5.26 -17.98 16.64
C GLU A 276 3.84 -17.56 17.08
N ARG A 277 3.75 -16.79 18.18
CA ARG A 277 2.49 -16.27 18.73
C ARG A 277 1.68 -15.41 17.74
N HIS A 278 2.32 -14.82 16.73
CA HIS A 278 1.68 -13.91 15.78
C HIS A 278 1.37 -14.57 14.43
N LYS A 279 1.81 -15.80 14.18
CA LYS A 279 1.63 -16.46 12.87
C LYS A 279 0.17 -16.77 12.58
N LEU A 280 -0.57 -17.33 13.53
CA LEU A 280 -2.01 -17.62 13.35
C LEU A 280 -2.82 -16.32 13.17
N LEU A 281 -2.47 -15.26 13.92
CA LEU A 281 -3.09 -13.95 13.76
C LEU A 281 -2.87 -13.39 12.35
N PHE A 282 -1.66 -13.54 11.81
CA PHE A 282 -1.35 -13.14 10.44
C PHE A 282 -2.14 -13.96 9.40
N SER A 283 -2.24 -15.28 9.56
CA SER A 283 -3.06 -16.13 8.68
C SER A 283 -4.53 -15.72 8.70
N PHE A 284 -5.07 -15.43 9.90
CA PHE A 284 -6.43 -14.96 10.07
C PHE A 284 -6.63 -13.59 9.39
N HIS A 285 -5.69 -12.65 9.57
CA HIS A 285 -5.75 -11.32 8.95
C HIS A 285 -5.71 -11.39 7.41
N ILE A 286 -4.87 -12.26 6.84
CA ILE A 286 -4.88 -12.54 5.39
C ILE A 286 -6.26 -13.04 4.97
N CYS A 287 -6.78 -14.06 5.66
CA CYS A 287 -8.05 -14.68 5.33
C CYS A 287 -9.21 -13.68 5.37
N THR A 288 -9.30 -12.89 6.45
CA THR A 288 -10.38 -11.91 6.62
C THR A 288 -10.30 -10.80 5.58
N LYS A 289 -9.11 -10.25 5.32
CA LYS A 289 -8.94 -9.19 4.31
C LYS A 289 -9.24 -9.65 2.88
N LEU A 290 -8.89 -10.89 2.54
CA LEU A 290 -9.24 -11.46 1.24
C LEU A 290 -10.76 -11.68 1.10
N MET A 291 -11.41 -12.20 2.14
CA MET A 291 -12.87 -12.41 2.12
C MET A 291 -13.65 -11.09 2.16
N ASP A 292 -13.14 -10.07 2.84
CA ASP A 292 -13.69 -8.71 2.86
C ASP A 292 -13.66 -8.09 1.46
N ALA A 293 -12.56 -8.27 0.72
CA ALA A 293 -12.46 -7.83 -0.68
C ALA A 293 -13.44 -8.57 -1.62
N GLU A 294 -13.80 -9.81 -1.29
CA GLU A 294 -14.83 -10.60 -1.98
C GLU A 294 -16.26 -10.28 -1.49
N ASN A 295 -16.43 -9.36 -0.52
CA ASN A 295 -17.70 -9.05 0.16
C ASN A 295 -18.37 -10.26 0.81
N ARG A 296 -17.59 -11.23 1.30
CA ARG A 296 -18.07 -12.47 1.94
C ARG A 296 -18.19 -12.38 3.46
N ILE A 297 -17.70 -11.30 4.06
CA ILE A 297 -17.77 -11.06 5.51
C ILE A 297 -18.74 -9.90 5.76
N ASN A 298 -19.66 -10.09 6.70
CA ASN A 298 -20.49 -9.00 7.19
C ASN A 298 -19.66 -8.08 8.09
N HIS A 299 -19.61 -6.79 7.75
CA HIS A 299 -18.83 -5.81 8.51
C HIS A 299 -19.28 -5.68 9.96
N GLU A 300 -20.59 -5.81 10.24
CA GLU A 300 -21.13 -5.73 11.60
C GLU A 300 -20.64 -6.90 12.45
N GLU A 301 -20.67 -8.11 11.89
CA GLU A 301 -20.15 -9.33 12.53
C GLU A 301 -18.65 -9.22 12.81
N TYR A 302 -17.88 -8.72 11.85
CA TYR A 302 -16.43 -8.55 12.00
C TYR A 302 -16.08 -7.51 13.08
N GLN A 303 -16.77 -6.37 13.09
CA GLN A 303 -16.59 -5.37 14.14
C GLN A 303 -16.96 -5.93 15.52
N PHE A 304 -18.04 -6.71 15.61
CA PHE A 304 -18.42 -7.40 16.84
C PHE A 304 -17.32 -8.35 17.31
N PHE A 305 -16.78 -9.19 16.41
CA PHE A 305 -15.70 -10.14 16.74
C PHE A 305 -14.49 -9.46 17.39
N ILE A 306 -14.09 -8.29 16.88
CA ILE A 306 -12.95 -7.52 17.40
C ILE A 306 -13.32 -6.81 18.72
N ARG A 307 -14.51 -6.21 18.79
CA ARG A 307 -14.93 -5.33 19.90
C ARG A 307 -15.62 -6.03 21.06
N ALA A 308 -15.90 -7.33 20.97
CA ALA A 308 -16.71 -8.09 21.93
C ALA A 308 -16.31 -7.89 23.42
N ASN A 309 -15.06 -7.57 23.72
CA ASN A 309 -14.58 -7.33 25.10
C ASN A 309 -14.66 -5.86 25.56
N THR A 310 -14.98 -4.92 24.67
CA THR A 310 -14.91 -3.46 24.91
C THR A 310 -16.26 -2.74 24.77
N LEU A 311 -17.33 -3.46 24.46
CA LEU A 311 -18.66 -2.86 24.33
C LEU A 311 -19.16 -2.42 25.71
N THR A 312 -19.48 -1.14 25.84
CA THR A 312 -20.25 -0.61 26.98
C THR A 312 -21.66 -1.17 26.91
N ILE A 313 -22.04 -1.91 27.96
CA ILE A 313 -23.30 -2.63 28.01
C ILE A 313 -24.37 -1.72 28.61
N ASP A 314 -25.42 -1.46 27.83
CA ASP A 314 -26.63 -0.80 28.33
C ASP A 314 -27.49 -1.80 29.10
N ARG A 315 -27.21 -1.91 30.41
CA ARG A 315 -27.86 -2.85 31.34
C ARG A 315 -29.39 -2.72 31.39
N GLU A 316 -29.94 -1.57 31.01
CA GLU A 316 -31.39 -1.31 31.07
C GLU A 316 -32.18 -2.00 29.95
N THR A 317 -31.56 -2.31 28.81
CA THR A 317 -32.21 -2.98 27.66
C THR A 317 -31.78 -4.43 27.51
N GLN A 318 -31.03 -4.95 28.48
CA GLN A 318 -30.41 -6.25 28.38
C GLN A 318 -31.36 -7.37 28.80
N PHE A 319 -31.34 -8.47 28.06
CA PHE A 319 -32.03 -9.68 28.47
C PHE A 319 -31.38 -10.27 29.72
N SER A 320 -32.17 -10.62 30.72
CA SER A 320 -31.69 -11.30 31.92
C SER A 320 -31.03 -12.64 31.55
N ASN A 321 -29.94 -12.98 32.23
CA ASN A 321 -29.27 -14.26 32.04
C ASN A 321 -30.25 -15.42 32.32
N PRO A 322 -30.57 -16.27 31.32
CA PRO A 322 -31.46 -17.41 31.52
C PRO A 322 -30.82 -18.49 32.40
N PHE A 323 -29.49 -18.50 32.54
CA PHE A 323 -28.73 -19.55 33.22
C PHE A 323 -27.66 -19.01 34.20
N PRO A 324 -28.05 -18.33 35.29
CA PRO A 324 -27.11 -17.78 36.26
C PRO A 324 -26.30 -18.85 37.03
N THR A 325 -26.71 -20.12 36.96
CA THR A 325 -26.06 -21.23 37.69
C THR A 325 -24.76 -21.72 37.06
N TRP A 326 -24.59 -21.55 35.75
CA TRP A 326 -23.40 -22.03 35.03
C TRP A 326 -22.86 -21.05 34.00
N LEU A 327 -23.66 -20.09 33.52
CA LEU A 327 -23.21 -19.06 32.59
C LEU A 327 -22.87 -17.78 33.35
N ASN A 328 -21.61 -17.34 33.21
CA ASN A 328 -21.16 -16.08 33.79
C ASN A 328 -21.89 -14.89 33.14
N GLU A 329 -22.28 -13.89 33.94
CA GLU A 329 -22.93 -12.65 33.47
C GLU A 329 -22.13 -11.99 32.36
N THR A 330 -20.80 -11.86 32.50
CA THR A 330 -19.96 -11.24 31.45
C THR A 330 -20.05 -11.95 30.09
N ARG A 331 -20.20 -13.29 30.08
CA ARG A 331 -20.37 -14.06 28.84
C ARG A 331 -21.76 -13.89 28.25
N TRP A 332 -22.76 -13.81 29.12
CA TRP A 332 -24.13 -13.53 28.72
C TRP A 332 -24.30 -12.10 28.20
N ASP A 333 -23.56 -11.13 28.73
CA ASP A 333 -23.52 -9.76 28.23
C ASP A 333 -23.09 -9.74 26.75
N GLN A 334 -21.99 -10.44 26.44
CA GLN A 334 -21.51 -10.59 25.07
C GLN A 334 -22.52 -11.30 24.16
N MET A 335 -23.16 -12.35 24.68
CA MET A 335 -24.20 -13.08 23.94
C MET A 335 -25.44 -12.21 23.69
N SER A 336 -25.82 -11.39 24.67
CA SER A 336 -26.96 -10.47 24.56
C SER A 336 -26.72 -9.41 23.49
N GLU A 337 -25.50 -8.88 23.39
CA GLU A 337 -25.11 -7.98 22.30
C GLU A 337 -25.18 -8.67 20.94
N LEU A 338 -24.70 -9.92 20.83
CA LEU A 338 -24.80 -10.69 19.60
C LEU A 338 -26.28 -10.88 19.18
N ILE A 339 -27.16 -11.19 20.14
CA ILE A 339 -28.61 -11.37 19.90
C ILE A 339 -29.28 -10.08 19.37
N ARG A 340 -28.73 -8.88 19.63
CA ARG A 340 -29.30 -7.63 19.08
C ARG A 340 -29.20 -7.57 17.56
N ILE A 341 -28.16 -8.19 16.99
CA ILE A 341 -27.97 -8.25 15.54
C ILE A 341 -29.15 -9.04 14.93
N PRO A 342 -29.84 -8.52 13.90
CA PRO A 342 -31.06 -9.11 13.36
C PRO A 342 -30.94 -10.60 13.03
N ASP A 343 -29.81 -10.99 12.44
CA ASP A 343 -29.53 -12.36 12.00
C ASP A 343 -29.40 -13.34 13.17
N TYR A 344 -29.19 -12.87 14.40
CA TYR A 344 -28.89 -13.69 15.57
C TYR A 344 -30.02 -13.71 16.61
N ARG A 345 -31.14 -13.03 16.35
CA ARG A 345 -32.27 -12.92 17.30
C ARG A 345 -32.86 -14.27 17.70
N PHE A 346 -32.86 -15.24 16.78
CA PHE A 346 -33.38 -16.60 17.02
C PHE A 346 -32.61 -17.34 18.13
N LEU A 347 -31.37 -16.94 18.44
CA LEU A 347 -30.57 -17.56 19.50
C LEU A 347 -31.25 -17.43 20.86
N ARG A 348 -31.97 -16.32 21.10
CA ARG A 348 -32.74 -16.13 22.33
C ARG A 348 -33.77 -17.24 22.52
N ASP A 349 -34.59 -17.47 21.50
CA ASP A 349 -35.64 -18.49 21.55
C ASP A 349 -35.03 -19.89 21.71
N SER A 350 -33.86 -20.14 21.12
CA SER A 350 -33.14 -21.40 21.27
C SER A 350 -32.65 -21.65 22.70
N PHE A 351 -32.10 -20.63 23.38
CA PHE A 351 -31.69 -20.78 24.78
C PHE A 351 -32.87 -21.13 25.68
N ASP A 352 -34.02 -20.49 25.48
CA ASP A 352 -35.23 -20.76 26.26
C ASP A 352 -35.80 -22.16 25.98
N GLN A 353 -35.73 -22.64 24.74
CA GLN A 353 -36.28 -23.94 24.33
C GLN A 353 -35.36 -25.13 24.66
N PHE A 354 -34.04 -24.98 24.53
CA PHE A 354 -33.06 -26.08 24.64
C PHE A 354 -31.99 -25.86 25.73
N PRO A 355 -32.37 -25.63 27.00
CA PRO A 355 -31.43 -25.29 28.07
C PRO A 355 -30.43 -26.41 28.41
N LYS A 356 -30.84 -27.68 28.26
CA LYS A 356 -30.00 -28.85 28.56
C LYS A 356 -28.90 -29.03 27.50
N ASP A 357 -29.28 -28.91 26.24
CA ASP A 357 -28.37 -29.11 25.10
C ASP A 357 -27.31 -28.00 25.06
N TRP A 358 -27.71 -26.75 25.33
CA TRP A 358 -26.76 -25.63 25.47
C TRP A 358 -25.78 -25.84 26.63
N LYS A 359 -26.24 -26.40 27.76
CA LYS A 359 -25.36 -26.72 28.87
C LYS A 359 -24.38 -27.85 28.50
N GLU A 360 -24.85 -28.90 27.83
CA GLU A 360 -24.01 -30.00 27.36
C GLU A 360 -22.94 -29.50 26.39
N TRP A 361 -23.34 -28.71 25.39
CA TRP A 361 -22.43 -28.06 24.44
C TRP A 361 -21.41 -27.14 25.16
N TYR A 362 -21.88 -26.33 26.12
CA TYR A 362 -21.01 -25.44 26.90
C TYR A 362 -19.97 -26.21 27.72
N THR A 363 -20.34 -27.39 28.25
CA THR A 363 -19.43 -28.26 29.01
C THR A 363 -18.56 -29.16 28.14
N SER A 364 -18.85 -29.28 26.84
CA SER A 364 -18.09 -30.11 25.92
C SER A 364 -16.63 -29.68 25.85
N GLU A 365 -15.70 -30.64 25.80
CA GLU A 365 -14.29 -30.32 25.64
C GLU A 365 -14.06 -29.69 24.26
N GLU A 366 -14.56 -30.29 23.18
CA GLU A 366 -14.39 -29.83 21.79
C GLU A 366 -15.65 -29.12 21.26
N ALA A 367 -16.08 -28.06 21.95
CA ALA A 367 -17.27 -27.29 21.58
C ALA A 367 -17.23 -26.73 20.14
N GLU A 368 -16.04 -26.50 19.60
CA GLU A 368 -15.85 -26.04 18.22
C GLU A 368 -16.22 -27.07 17.16
N LYS A 369 -16.14 -28.37 17.48
CA LYS A 369 -16.53 -29.47 16.58
C LYS A 369 -17.93 -30.00 16.86
N ALA A 370 -18.39 -29.89 18.10
CA ALA A 370 -19.73 -30.31 18.50
C ALA A 370 -20.80 -29.52 17.72
N SER A 371 -21.86 -30.18 17.28
CA SER A 371 -22.99 -29.49 16.64
C SER A 371 -23.63 -28.52 17.63
N LEU A 372 -24.01 -27.34 17.13
CA LEU A 372 -24.77 -26.41 17.96
C LEU A 372 -26.15 -26.99 18.26
N PRO A 373 -26.77 -26.67 19.41
CA PRO A 373 -28.11 -27.13 19.73
C PRO A 373 -29.11 -26.81 18.63
N SER A 374 -30.08 -27.71 18.40
CA SER A 374 -31.14 -27.58 17.38
C SER A 374 -30.62 -27.48 15.93
N THR A 375 -31.29 -26.72 15.06
CA THR A 375 -30.94 -26.53 13.64
C THR A 375 -30.08 -25.29 13.39
N ILE A 376 -29.44 -24.74 14.43
CA ILE A 376 -28.68 -23.48 14.34
C ILE A 376 -27.54 -23.58 13.33
N ASP A 377 -26.85 -24.72 13.26
CA ASP A 377 -25.74 -24.93 12.32
C ASP A 377 -26.14 -24.73 10.85
N SER A 378 -27.43 -24.89 10.52
CA SER A 378 -27.95 -24.62 9.16
C SER A 378 -28.33 -23.17 8.90
N LEU A 379 -28.49 -22.37 9.96
CA LEU A 379 -28.95 -20.98 9.91
C LEU A 379 -27.81 -19.97 9.97
N ILE A 380 -26.61 -20.38 10.40
CA ILE A 380 -25.46 -19.47 10.59
C ILE A 380 -24.32 -19.78 9.63
N THR A 381 -23.53 -18.74 9.34
CA THR A 381 -22.27 -18.88 8.61
C THR A 381 -21.19 -19.46 9.51
N GLU A 382 -20.10 -19.94 8.90
CA GLU A 382 -18.90 -20.38 9.65
C GLU A 382 -18.38 -19.26 10.57
N PHE A 383 -18.41 -18.00 10.09
CA PHE A 383 -18.02 -16.85 10.88
C PHE A 383 -18.98 -16.58 12.04
N GLY A 384 -20.29 -16.70 11.82
CA GLY A 384 -21.31 -16.60 12.88
C GLY A 384 -21.14 -17.65 13.97
N ARG A 385 -20.75 -18.88 13.61
CA ARG A 385 -20.39 -19.92 14.58
C ARG A 385 -19.20 -19.50 15.44
N MET A 386 -18.20 -18.85 14.85
CA MET A 386 -17.07 -18.31 15.61
C MET A 386 -17.50 -17.21 16.59
N LEU A 387 -18.48 -16.37 16.25
CA LEU A 387 -19.01 -15.35 17.17
C LEU A 387 -19.64 -15.98 18.42
N ILE A 388 -20.46 -17.02 18.24
CA ILE A 388 -21.10 -17.75 19.35
C ILE A 388 -20.03 -18.35 20.28
N ILE A 389 -19.02 -19.00 19.70
CA ILE A 389 -17.91 -19.57 20.47
C ILE A 389 -17.10 -18.46 21.15
N ARG A 390 -16.88 -17.31 20.49
CA ARG A 390 -16.17 -16.17 21.07
C ARG A 390 -16.85 -15.64 22.34
N CYS A 391 -18.18 -15.64 22.39
CA CYS A 391 -18.98 -15.20 23.53
C CYS A 391 -18.99 -16.24 24.67
N LEU A 392 -19.24 -17.51 24.34
CA LEU A 392 -19.48 -18.55 25.35
C LEU A 392 -18.20 -19.30 25.77
N ARG A 393 -17.37 -19.69 24.79
CA ARG A 393 -16.16 -20.52 24.96
C ARG A 393 -14.93 -19.86 24.30
N PRO A 394 -14.48 -18.69 24.83
CA PRO A 394 -13.35 -17.96 24.25
C PRO A 394 -12.04 -18.76 24.28
N ASP A 395 -11.91 -19.76 25.15
CA ASP A 395 -10.79 -20.70 25.22
C ASP A 395 -10.62 -21.53 23.94
N ARG A 396 -11.69 -21.76 23.18
CA ARG A 396 -11.67 -22.53 21.92
C ARG A 396 -11.54 -21.68 20.66
N ILE A 397 -11.43 -20.36 20.81
CA ILE A 397 -11.41 -19.44 19.66
C ILE A 397 -10.21 -19.70 18.74
N THR A 398 -9.06 -20.07 19.29
CA THR A 398 -7.84 -20.36 18.53
C THR A 398 -8.06 -21.55 17.57
N HIS A 399 -8.75 -22.60 18.02
CA HIS A 399 -9.09 -23.74 17.17
C HIS A 399 -10.13 -23.38 16.10
N CYS A 400 -11.09 -22.50 16.45
CA CYS A 400 -12.08 -22.02 15.49
C CYS A 400 -11.43 -21.21 14.36
N VAL A 401 -10.53 -20.28 14.72
CA VAL A 401 -9.74 -19.50 13.75
C VAL A 401 -8.90 -20.42 12.86
N LEU A 402 -8.30 -21.46 13.44
CA LEU A 402 -7.52 -22.44 12.70
C LEU A 402 -8.36 -23.17 11.65
N ASN A 403 -9.54 -23.65 12.04
CA ASN A 403 -10.47 -24.31 11.13
C ASN A 403 -10.96 -23.33 10.04
N PHE A 404 -11.33 -22.12 10.44
CA PHE A 404 -11.80 -21.07 9.52
C PHE A 404 -10.77 -20.75 8.43
N VAL A 405 -9.51 -20.56 8.82
CA VAL A 405 -8.40 -20.35 7.88
C VAL A 405 -8.20 -21.57 6.99
N THR A 406 -8.28 -22.78 7.55
CA THR A 406 -8.10 -24.04 6.81
C THR A 406 -9.18 -24.25 5.75
N HIS A 407 -10.44 -23.94 6.05
CA HIS A 407 -11.54 -24.08 5.09
C HIS A 407 -11.51 -23.02 3.99
N ASN A 408 -11.14 -21.78 4.30
CA ASN A 408 -11.26 -20.66 3.35
C ASN A 408 -10.01 -20.45 2.48
N ILE A 409 -8.80 -20.59 3.04
CA ILE A 409 -7.54 -20.39 2.29
C ILE A 409 -6.64 -21.63 2.26
N GLY A 410 -6.93 -22.66 3.07
CA GLY A 410 -6.26 -23.95 3.03
C GLY A 410 -5.32 -24.21 4.22
N SER A 411 -5.06 -25.49 4.51
CA SER A 411 -4.24 -25.95 5.65
C SER A 411 -2.80 -25.42 5.62
N LYS A 412 -2.25 -25.17 4.42
CA LYS A 412 -0.90 -24.62 4.22
C LYS A 412 -0.66 -23.25 4.89
N PHE A 413 -1.72 -22.53 5.27
CA PHE A 413 -1.63 -21.24 5.96
C PHE A 413 -1.69 -21.36 7.49
N VAL A 414 -1.90 -22.55 8.02
CA VAL A 414 -1.89 -22.81 9.46
C VAL A 414 -0.55 -23.42 9.89
N GLU A 415 0.06 -24.21 9.02
CA GLU A 415 1.34 -24.85 9.28
C GLU A 415 2.49 -23.90 8.90
N PRO A 416 3.24 -23.36 9.88
CA PRO A 416 4.29 -22.41 9.59
C PRO A 416 5.42 -23.10 8.80
N PRO A 417 5.91 -22.48 7.71
CA PRO A 417 6.93 -23.08 6.88
C PRO A 417 8.26 -23.20 7.64
N ILE A 418 8.94 -24.33 7.46
CA ILE A 418 10.27 -24.56 8.03
C ILE A 418 11.25 -23.57 7.42
N LEU A 419 12.06 -22.93 8.27
CA LEU A 419 13.08 -21.99 7.84
C LEU A 419 14.23 -22.74 7.14
N GLN A 420 14.39 -22.50 5.84
CA GLN A 420 15.46 -23.07 5.01
C GLN A 420 16.37 -21.95 4.50
N LEU A 421 17.64 -21.98 4.92
CA LEU A 421 18.62 -20.93 4.58
C LEU A 421 18.90 -20.83 3.09
N ASN A 422 18.93 -21.97 2.37
CA ASN A 422 19.15 -22.00 0.92
C ASN A 422 18.09 -21.20 0.16
N THR A 423 16.82 -21.36 0.52
CA THR A 423 15.72 -20.62 -0.13
C THR A 423 15.79 -19.13 0.18
N ILE A 424 16.22 -18.75 1.39
CA ILE A 424 16.42 -17.35 1.77
C ILE A 424 17.56 -16.74 0.96
N LEU A 425 18.66 -17.48 0.78
CA LEU A 425 19.80 -17.03 -0.02
C LEU A 425 19.42 -16.80 -1.49
N GLU A 426 18.66 -17.73 -2.09
CA GLU A 426 18.18 -17.61 -3.47
C GLU A 426 17.25 -16.41 -3.70
N GLU A 427 16.49 -16.02 -2.68
CA GLU A 427 15.59 -14.88 -2.72
C GLU A 427 16.26 -13.57 -2.26
N SER A 428 17.46 -13.65 -1.67
CA SER A 428 18.22 -12.50 -1.21
C SER A 428 18.96 -11.80 -2.35
N ASN A 429 19.32 -10.53 -2.13
CA ASN A 429 20.09 -9.76 -3.08
C ASN A 429 21.30 -9.11 -2.38
N LYS A 430 22.31 -8.70 -3.17
CA LYS A 430 23.57 -8.11 -2.65
C LYS A 430 23.40 -6.76 -1.92
N ARG A 431 22.22 -6.15 -2.00
CA ARG A 431 21.90 -4.84 -1.39
C ARG A 431 21.04 -4.96 -0.13
N SER A 432 20.46 -6.14 0.11
CA SER A 432 19.57 -6.41 1.22
C SER A 432 20.30 -7.25 2.27
N PRO A 433 20.73 -6.66 3.41
CA PRO A 433 21.36 -7.41 4.47
C PRO A 433 20.37 -8.41 5.10
N LEU A 434 20.86 -9.59 5.47
CA LEU A 434 20.08 -10.59 6.22
C LEU A 434 20.33 -10.39 7.71
N ILE A 435 19.27 -10.09 8.45
CA ILE A 435 19.31 -9.90 9.90
C ILE A 435 18.64 -11.12 10.54
N PHE A 436 19.37 -11.79 11.45
CA PHE A 436 18.88 -12.97 12.17
C PHE A 436 18.40 -12.56 13.56
N LEU A 437 17.14 -12.86 13.86
CA LEU A 437 16.56 -12.67 15.18
C LEU A 437 16.74 -13.94 16.00
N LEU A 438 17.54 -13.86 17.06
CA LEU A 438 17.90 -15.02 17.87
C LEU A 438 17.01 -15.11 19.10
N SER A 439 16.54 -16.33 19.36
CA SER A 439 16.03 -16.68 20.69
C SER A 439 17.22 -17.06 21.58
N PRO A 440 17.15 -16.83 22.91
CA PRO A 440 18.19 -17.25 23.83
C PRO A 440 18.54 -18.74 23.63
N GLY A 441 19.83 -19.04 23.48
CA GLY A 441 20.33 -20.41 23.31
C GLY A 441 20.37 -20.94 21.87
N VAL A 442 20.00 -20.16 20.85
CA VAL A 442 20.10 -20.55 19.44
C VAL A 442 21.20 -19.73 18.74
N ASP A 443 22.23 -20.39 18.26
CA ASP A 443 23.29 -19.78 17.43
C ASP A 443 23.23 -20.31 15.98
N PRO A 444 22.94 -19.47 14.98
CA PRO A 444 22.92 -19.87 13.57
C PRO A 444 24.31 -19.86 12.93
N ALA A 445 25.35 -19.33 13.59
CA ALA A 445 26.66 -19.12 12.99
C ALA A 445 27.26 -20.39 12.36
N PRO A 446 27.20 -21.59 12.98
CA PRO A 446 27.75 -22.81 12.37
C PRO A 446 27.06 -23.17 11.05
N LYS A 447 25.73 -23.02 10.99
CA LYS A 447 24.94 -23.29 9.77
C LYS A 447 25.25 -22.28 8.66
N LEU A 448 25.49 -21.03 9.03
CA LEU A 448 25.86 -19.98 8.09
C LEU A 448 27.28 -20.17 7.54
N GLN A 449 28.22 -20.60 8.38
CA GLN A 449 29.57 -20.94 7.95
C GLN A 449 29.56 -22.09 6.96
N GLN A 450 28.85 -23.18 7.28
CA GLN A 450 28.71 -24.31 6.36
C GLN A 450 28.08 -23.88 5.03
N LEU A 451 27.04 -23.05 5.05
CA LEU A 451 26.42 -22.53 3.83
C LEU A 451 27.38 -21.69 2.99
N ALA A 452 28.29 -20.95 3.64
CA ALA A 452 29.30 -20.15 2.97
C ALA A 452 30.45 -20.99 2.40
N GLU A 453 30.76 -22.15 2.99
CA GLU A 453 31.74 -23.11 2.46
C GLU A 453 31.19 -23.89 1.27
N ASP A 454 29.88 -24.21 1.28
CA ASP A 454 29.20 -24.96 0.21
C ASP A 454 28.95 -24.14 -1.08
N LYS A 455 29.20 -22.82 -1.07
CA LYS A 455 28.88 -21.87 -2.16
C LYS A 455 30.10 -21.09 -2.62
#